data_AF-A0A7C6DXG2-F1
#
_entry.id   AF-A0A7C6DXG2-F1
#
_cell.length_a   1.000
_cell.length_b   1.000
_cell.length_c   1.000
_cell.angle_alpha   90.00
_cell.angle_beta   90.00
_cell.angle_gamma   90.00
#
_symmetry.space_group_name_H-M   'P 1'
#
loop_
_entity.id
_entity.type
_entity.pdbx_description
1 polymer ?
#
loop_
_entity_poly.entity_id
_entity_poly.type
_entity_poly.pdbx_seq_one_letter_code
_entity_poly.pdbx_strand_id
1 'polypeptide(L)'
;MNNQQSRSFGRTIDQRIAALEAAEKENILTDDEIVKAVFVASGSVSELQRFQSWLEKIESEETRTATYAYYWMLLTDAAVKADSLNEAERFAEKISRPVLRAAMMFKVAKARLKDLNNLVDAYEIVSRVSAATRKAPDSADKASVLIGLANVYVDFNPSFAFSEFSDAVKALNSSGPHRQIPGMTSLTIKTSKNSTYSISPGSPEFSLIATVRKLSKTDLGLTLSNAKALDDPYLRAVAVIAAMGSCAEKQKSSK
;
A
#
# COMPACT_ATOMS: atom_id res chain seq x y z
N MET A 1 28.91 7.26 -3.44
CA MET A 1 27.59 7.94 -3.56
C MET A 1 27.81 9.27 -4.27
N ASN A 2 27.20 9.46 -5.44
CA ASN A 2 27.49 10.60 -6.32
C ASN A 2 26.91 11.92 -5.75
N ASN A 3 27.68 13.00 -5.84
CA ASN A 3 27.37 14.32 -5.25
C ASN A 3 26.05 14.96 -5.79
N GLN A 4 25.54 14.46 -6.93
CA GLN A 4 24.25 14.87 -7.50
C GLN A 4 23.01 14.22 -6.83
N GLN A 5 23.15 13.03 -6.22
CA GLN A 5 22.03 12.38 -5.53
C GLN A 5 21.71 13.10 -4.21
N SER A 6 22.74 13.53 -3.47
CA SER A 6 22.60 14.27 -2.21
C SER A 6 21.89 15.62 -2.39
N ARG A 7 22.18 16.36 -3.47
CA ARG A 7 21.53 17.65 -3.77
C ARG A 7 20.04 17.54 -4.15
N SER A 8 19.55 16.35 -4.53
CA SER A 8 18.16 16.19 -4.99
C SER A 8 17.13 15.97 -3.86
N PHE A 9 17.58 15.57 -2.67
CA PHE A 9 16.70 15.33 -1.52
C PHE A 9 16.35 16.60 -0.73
N GLY A 10 17.14 17.68 -0.86
CA GLY A 10 16.93 18.94 -0.15
C GLY A 10 16.11 20.01 -0.90
N ARG A 11 15.54 19.68 -2.07
CA ARG A 11 14.79 20.67 -2.87
C ARG A 11 13.33 20.78 -2.45
N THR A 12 12.86 22.02 -2.28
CA THR A 12 11.42 22.33 -2.10
C THR A 12 10.63 22.03 -3.37
N ILE A 13 9.29 21.95 -3.27
CA ILE A 13 8.42 21.78 -4.45
C ILE A 13 8.64 22.92 -5.46
N ASP A 14 8.79 24.17 -5.02
CA ASP A 14 9.11 25.30 -5.90
C ASP A 14 10.40 25.09 -6.70
N GLN A 15 11.46 24.65 -6.02
CA GLN A 15 12.74 24.38 -6.67
C GLN A 15 12.68 23.21 -7.65
N ARG A 16 11.75 22.27 -7.45
CA ARG A 16 11.52 21.16 -8.37
C ARG A 16 10.77 21.62 -9.60
N ILE A 17 9.68 22.37 -9.42
CA ILE A 17 8.90 22.94 -10.52
C ILE A 17 9.78 23.87 -11.36
N ALA A 18 10.54 24.77 -10.74
CA ALA A 18 11.47 25.65 -11.45
C ALA A 18 12.54 24.88 -12.24
N ALA A 19 13.00 23.72 -11.74
CA ALA A 19 13.94 22.88 -12.47
C ALA A 19 13.28 22.20 -13.69
N LEU A 20 12.01 21.80 -13.59
CA LEU A 20 11.26 21.27 -14.72
C LEU A 20 11.00 22.35 -15.78
N GLU A 21 10.64 23.56 -15.36
CA GLU A 21 10.45 24.72 -16.25
C GLU A 21 11.74 25.10 -16.99
N ALA A 22 12.87 25.09 -16.29
CA ALA A 22 14.18 25.33 -16.91
C ALA A 22 14.53 24.23 -17.94
N ALA A 23 14.34 22.95 -17.58
CA ALA A 23 14.59 21.83 -18.49
C ALA A 23 13.69 21.88 -19.73
N GLU A 24 12.42 22.27 -19.57
CA GLU A 24 11.50 22.47 -20.69
C GLU A 24 11.96 23.61 -21.60
N LYS A 25 12.32 24.76 -21.03
CA LYS A 25 12.79 25.92 -21.79
C LYS A 25 14.06 25.63 -22.57
N GLU A 26 14.95 24.81 -22.02
CA GLU A 26 16.18 24.35 -22.66
C GLU A 26 15.95 23.17 -23.62
N ASN A 27 14.71 22.68 -23.75
CA ASN A 27 14.33 21.52 -24.56
C ASN A 27 15.12 20.24 -24.22
N ILE A 28 15.46 20.09 -22.94
CA ILE A 28 16.14 18.91 -22.38
C ILE A 28 15.26 18.11 -21.41
N LEU A 29 13.99 18.53 -21.25
CA LEU A 29 13.02 17.86 -20.39
C LEU A 29 12.82 16.40 -20.82
N THR A 30 12.97 15.48 -19.87
CA THR A 30 12.77 14.05 -20.09
C THR A 30 11.86 13.43 -19.04
N ASP A 31 11.27 12.27 -19.38
CA ASP A 31 10.51 11.42 -18.44
C ASP A 31 11.24 11.25 -17.09
N ASP A 32 12.56 11.03 -17.13
CA ASP A 32 13.36 10.84 -15.92
C ASP A 32 13.35 12.05 -14.99
N GLU A 33 13.37 13.26 -15.53
CA GLU A 33 13.36 14.48 -14.71
C GLU A 33 12.01 14.70 -14.04
N ILE A 34 10.91 14.44 -14.78
CA ILE A 34 9.55 14.52 -14.26
C ILE A 34 9.36 13.45 -13.17
N VAL A 35 9.70 12.20 -13.47
CA VAL A 35 9.59 11.07 -12.53
C VAL A 35 10.40 11.36 -11.28
N LYS A 36 11.66 11.79 -11.42
CA LYS A 36 12.51 12.14 -10.28
C LYS A 36 11.92 13.28 -9.46
N ALA A 37 11.38 14.31 -10.09
CA ALA A 37 10.79 15.45 -9.37
C ALA A 37 9.61 15.02 -8.51
N VAL A 38 8.72 14.18 -9.05
CA VAL A 38 7.57 13.61 -8.34
C VAL A 38 7.98 12.58 -7.29
N PHE A 39 8.96 11.71 -7.61
CA PHE A 39 9.34 10.58 -6.77
C PHE A 39 9.75 10.99 -5.35
N VAL A 40 10.52 12.07 -5.24
CA VAL A 40 10.98 12.63 -3.96
C VAL A 40 10.17 13.85 -3.50
N ALA A 41 9.02 14.11 -4.13
CA ALA A 41 8.14 15.19 -3.69
C ALA A 41 7.47 14.84 -2.35
N SER A 42 7.39 15.83 -1.48
CA SER A 42 6.61 15.79 -0.25
C SER A 42 6.08 17.19 0.03
N GLY A 43 4.85 17.29 0.52
CA GLY A 43 4.18 18.55 0.76
C GLY A 43 2.68 18.36 0.99
N SER A 44 1.97 19.47 1.03
CA SER A 44 0.52 19.53 1.06
C SER A 44 -0.11 19.10 -0.26
N VAL A 45 -1.41 18.83 -0.25
CA VAL A 45 -2.20 18.50 -1.44
C VAL A 45 -2.06 19.58 -2.52
N SER A 46 -2.15 20.86 -2.15
CA SER A 46 -2.07 21.99 -3.09
C SER A 46 -0.69 22.11 -3.74
N GLU A 47 0.38 21.90 -2.98
CA GLU A 47 1.74 21.93 -3.53
C GLU A 47 1.98 20.74 -4.47
N LEU A 48 1.54 19.54 -4.09
CA LEU A 48 1.69 18.33 -4.91
C LEU A 48 0.89 18.42 -6.21
N GLN A 49 -0.30 19.03 -6.19
CA GLN A 49 -1.14 19.20 -7.38
C GLN A 49 -0.47 19.97 -8.52
N ARG A 50 0.55 20.77 -8.22
CA ARG A 50 1.34 21.49 -9.23
C ARG A 50 2.12 20.56 -10.17
N PHE A 51 2.31 19.28 -9.80
CA PHE A 51 2.93 18.30 -10.69
C PHE A 51 1.98 17.75 -11.76
N GLN A 52 0.67 17.96 -11.67
CA GLN A 52 -0.30 17.29 -12.54
C GLN A 52 -0.08 17.55 -14.03
N SER A 53 0.17 18.80 -14.43
CA SER A 53 0.43 19.15 -15.83
C SER A 53 1.76 18.59 -16.36
N TRP A 54 2.72 18.29 -15.47
CA TRP A 54 4.00 17.69 -15.85
C TRP A 54 3.85 16.20 -16.14
N LEU A 55 2.92 15.50 -15.48
CA LEU A 55 2.69 14.07 -15.71
C LEU A 55 2.20 13.79 -17.14
N GLU A 56 1.45 14.72 -17.74
CA GLU A 56 0.99 14.62 -19.13
C GLU A 56 2.13 14.71 -20.15
N LYS A 57 3.27 15.29 -19.76
CA LYS A 57 4.46 15.42 -20.61
C LYS A 57 5.35 14.18 -20.61
N ILE A 58 5.01 13.16 -19.80
CA ILE A 58 5.72 11.87 -19.82
C ILE A 58 5.33 11.13 -21.10
N GLU A 59 6.31 10.85 -21.95
CA GLU A 59 6.11 10.26 -23.27
C GLU A 59 5.76 8.78 -23.20
N SER A 60 6.48 8.03 -22.36
CA SER A 60 6.23 6.60 -22.18
C SER A 60 4.93 6.35 -21.42
N GLU A 61 3.98 5.68 -22.04
CA GLU A 61 2.69 5.35 -21.43
C GLU A 61 2.83 4.49 -20.15
N GLU A 62 3.76 3.53 -20.15
CA GLU A 62 4.05 2.70 -18.98
C GLU A 62 4.59 3.56 -17.83
N THR A 63 5.58 4.41 -18.13
CA THR A 63 6.17 5.35 -17.17
C THR A 63 5.11 6.28 -16.61
N ARG A 64 4.29 6.88 -17.48
CA ARG A 64 3.23 7.81 -17.13
C ARG A 64 2.21 7.15 -16.23
N THR A 65 1.75 5.95 -16.57
CA THR A 65 0.78 5.19 -15.79
C THR A 65 1.31 4.85 -14.40
N ALA A 66 2.54 4.36 -14.30
CA ALA A 66 3.17 4.05 -13.02
C ALA A 66 3.41 5.31 -12.17
N THR A 67 3.81 6.41 -12.80
CA THR A 67 4.02 7.70 -12.12
C THR A 67 2.71 8.30 -11.64
N TYR A 68 1.63 8.21 -12.42
CA TYR A 68 0.28 8.60 -11.99
C TYR A 68 -0.19 7.79 -10.78
N ALA A 69 0.03 6.47 -10.78
CA ALA A 69 -0.31 5.65 -9.62
C ALA A 69 0.43 6.12 -8.36
N TYR A 70 1.73 6.44 -8.46
CA TYR A 70 2.50 6.97 -7.35
C TYR A 70 2.02 8.37 -6.92
N TYR A 71 1.76 9.25 -7.88
CA TYR A 71 1.26 10.60 -7.63
C TYR A 71 -0.05 10.61 -6.85
N TRP A 72 -1.01 9.76 -7.22
CA TRP A 72 -2.27 9.63 -6.49
C TRP A 72 -2.06 9.06 -5.07
N MET A 73 -1.07 8.19 -4.87
CA MET A 73 -0.67 7.76 -3.53
C MET A 73 -0.12 8.90 -2.69
N LEU A 74 0.73 9.77 -3.25
CA LEU A 74 1.26 10.96 -2.56
C LEU A 74 0.13 11.90 -2.12
N LEU A 75 -0.81 12.19 -3.02
CA LEU A 75 -1.96 13.03 -2.71
C LEU A 75 -2.85 12.40 -1.64
N THR A 76 -3.07 11.09 -1.70
CA THR A 76 -3.83 10.37 -0.68
C THR A 76 -3.15 10.46 0.70
N ASP A 77 -1.84 10.23 0.76
CA ASP A 77 -1.07 10.34 2.00
C ASP A 77 -1.10 11.76 2.59
N ALA A 78 -0.91 12.78 1.75
CA ALA A 78 -0.99 14.17 2.17
C ALA A 78 -2.39 14.53 2.72
N ALA A 79 -3.46 14.08 2.05
CA ALA A 79 -4.83 14.31 2.49
C ALA A 79 -5.15 13.58 3.81
N VAL A 80 -4.67 12.34 4.00
CA VAL A 80 -4.81 11.63 5.29
C VAL A 80 -4.09 12.39 6.42
N LYS A 81 -2.87 12.89 6.16
CA LYS A 81 -2.11 13.67 7.15
C LYS A 81 -2.78 14.99 7.52
N ALA A 82 -3.49 15.59 6.57
CA ALA A 82 -4.28 16.81 6.77
C ALA A 82 -5.71 16.53 7.28
N ASP A 83 -6.02 15.30 7.66
CA ASP A 83 -7.35 14.84 8.11
C ASP A 83 -8.49 15.12 7.11
N SER A 84 -8.14 15.31 5.84
CA SER A 84 -9.08 15.57 4.73
C SER A 84 -9.54 14.24 4.12
N LEU A 85 -10.19 13.39 4.93
CA LEU A 85 -10.41 11.96 4.62
C LEU A 85 -11.29 11.72 3.40
N ASN A 86 -12.26 12.60 3.13
CA ASN A 86 -13.08 12.54 1.92
C ASN A 86 -12.27 12.79 0.63
N GLU A 87 -11.29 13.71 0.68
CA GLU A 87 -10.39 13.93 -0.45
C GLU A 87 -9.41 12.77 -0.60
N ALA A 88 -8.88 12.27 0.52
CA ALA A 88 -7.98 11.13 0.53
C ALA A 88 -8.62 9.90 -0.15
N GLU A 89 -9.88 9.63 0.15
CA GLU A 89 -10.67 8.57 -0.49
C GLU A 89 -10.81 8.79 -2.00
N ARG A 90 -11.19 10.00 -2.42
CA ARG A 90 -11.30 10.36 -3.85
C ARG A 90 -9.97 10.23 -4.59
N PHE A 91 -8.84 10.56 -3.96
CA PHE A 91 -7.52 10.36 -4.54
C PHE A 91 -7.14 8.89 -4.62
N ALA A 92 -7.45 8.09 -3.58
CA ALA A 92 -7.19 6.66 -3.58
C ALA A 92 -7.94 5.94 -4.72
N GLU A 93 -9.18 6.34 -5.02
CA GLU A 93 -9.98 5.75 -6.10
C GLU A 93 -9.33 5.89 -7.48
N LYS A 94 -8.50 6.92 -7.68
CA LYS A 94 -7.78 7.19 -8.94
C LYS A 94 -6.55 6.32 -9.14
N ILE A 95 -6.12 5.57 -8.12
CA ILE A 95 -4.97 4.66 -8.25
C ILE A 95 -5.36 3.46 -9.10
N SER A 96 -4.71 3.33 -10.27
CA SER A 96 -5.01 2.30 -11.26
C SER A 96 -4.64 0.88 -10.80
N ARG A 97 -3.61 0.74 -9.94
CA ARG A 97 -3.15 -0.56 -9.44
C ARG A 97 -4.00 -1.02 -8.24
N PRO A 98 -4.75 -2.13 -8.35
CA PRO A 98 -5.71 -2.54 -7.32
C PRO A 98 -5.12 -2.70 -5.92
N VAL A 99 -3.93 -3.30 -5.80
CA VAL A 99 -3.28 -3.52 -4.49
C VAL A 99 -2.85 -2.19 -3.85
N LEU A 100 -2.28 -1.28 -4.63
CA LEU A 100 -1.88 0.04 -4.12
C LEU A 100 -3.09 0.88 -3.72
N ARG A 101 -4.17 0.81 -4.51
CA ARG A 101 -5.45 1.42 -4.17
C ARG A 101 -6.00 0.87 -2.86
N ALA A 102 -6.01 -0.45 -2.68
CA ALA A 102 -6.44 -1.07 -1.43
C ALA A 102 -5.59 -0.62 -0.24
N ALA A 103 -4.27 -0.53 -0.41
CA ALA A 103 -3.35 -0.05 0.63
C ALA A 103 -3.72 1.36 1.10
N MET A 104 -3.95 2.25 0.14
CA MET A 104 -4.35 3.63 0.43
C MET A 104 -5.76 3.69 1.04
N MET A 105 -6.70 2.87 0.58
CA MET A 105 -8.04 2.77 1.18
C MET A 105 -7.98 2.27 2.62
N PHE A 106 -7.12 1.30 2.95
CA PHE A 106 -6.94 0.86 4.34
C PHE A 106 -6.36 1.95 5.22
N LYS A 107 -5.46 2.77 4.67
CA LYS A 107 -4.94 3.94 5.38
C LYS A 107 -6.04 4.96 5.68
N VAL A 108 -6.92 5.25 4.72
CA VAL A 108 -8.09 6.12 4.92
C VAL A 108 -9.05 5.51 5.94
N ALA A 109 -9.40 4.23 5.82
CA ALA A 109 -10.28 3.55 6.76
C ALA A 109 -9.72 3.57 8.19
N LYS A 110 -8.43 3.28 8.38
CA LYS A 110 -7.77 3.37 9.69
C LYS A 110 -7.74 4.78 10.26
N ALA A 111 -7.60 5.80 9.42
CA ALA A 111 -7.72 7.19 9.88
C ALA A 111 -9.13 7.49 10.38
N ARG A 112 -10.17 7.05 9.64
CA ARG A 112 -11.57 7.17 10.05
C ARG A 112 -11.87 6.44 11.36
N LEU A 113 -11.33 5.23 11.56
CA LEU A 113 -11.51 4.43 12.79
C LEU A 113 -10.99 5.10 14.07
N LYS A 114 -10.20 6.17 13.99
CA LYS A 114 -9.78 6.94 15.17
C LYS A 114 -10.91 7.74 15.80
N ASP A 115 -11.97 8.02 15.05
CA ASP A 115 -13.18 8.68 15.51
C ASP A 115 -14.37 7.70 15.41
N LEU A 116 -15.01 7.44 16.55
CA LEU A 116 -16.14 6.51 16.63
C LEU A 116 -17.34 6.96 15.77
N ASN A 117 -17.47 8.26 15.49
CA ASN A 117 -18.52 8.77 14.61
C ASN A 117 -18.32 8.33 13.15
N ASN A 118 -17.10 7.95 12.77
CA ASN A 118 -16.74 7.56 11.40
C ASN A 118 -16.62 6.03 11.23
N LEU A 119 -17.09 5.24 12.19
CA LEU A 119 -17.02 3.77 12.14
C LEU A 119 -17.76 3.21 10.92
N VAL A 120 -18.92 3.77 10.59
CA VAL A 120 -19.74 3.34 9.44
C VAL A 120 -19.00 3.58 8.13
N ASP A 121 -18.42 4.76 7.95
CA ASP A 121 -17.63 5.11 6.76
C ASP A 121 -16.40 4.20 6.61
N ALA A 122 -15.68 3.94 7.71
CA ALA A 122 -14.55 3.01 7.69
C ALA A 122 -15.00 1.59 7.27
N TYR A 123 -16.14 1.12 7.79
CA TYR A 123 -16.71 -0.16 7.40
C TYR A 123 -17.08 -0.20 5.92
N GLU A 124 -17.69 0.88 5.41
CA GLU A 124 -18.07 0.98 4.00
C GLU A 124 -16.83 0.92 3.08
N ILE A 125 -15.77 1.67 3.39
CA ILE A 125 -14.52 1.62 2.62
C ILE A 125 -13.96 0.20 2.56
N VAL A 126 -13.85 -0.46 3.72
CA VAL A 126 -13.28 -1.82 3.81
C VAL A 126 -14.18 -2.83 3.08
N SER A 127 -15.50 -2.68 3.19
CA SER A 127 -16.48 -3.51 2.49
C SER A 127 -16.38 -3.36 0.96
N ARG A 128 -16.25 -2.12 0.45
CA ARG A 128 -16.03 -1.87 -0.99
C ARG A 128 -14.74 -2.53 -1.48
N VAL A 129 -13.65 -2.45 -0.69
CA VAL A 129 -12.40 -3.13 -1.03
C VAL A 129 -12.56 -4.66 -1.01
N SER A 130 -13.23 -5.25 0.00
CA SER A 130 -13.52 -6.70 0.04
C SER A 130 -14.33 -7.15 -1.18
N ALA A 131 -15.41 -6.44 -1.51
CA ALA A 131 -16.26 -6.76 -2.66
C ALA A 131 -15.49 -6.70 -3.99
N ALA A 132 -14.62 -5.71 -4.18
CA ALA A 132 -13.77 -5.62 -5.38
C ALA A 132 -12.72 -6.74 -5.41
N THR A 133 -12.10 -7.06 -4.27
CA THR A 133 -11.04 -8.08 -4.14
C THR A 133 -11.57 -9.48 -4.41
N ARG A 134 -12.78 -9.80 -3.93
CA ARG A 134 -13.41 -11.11 -4.15
C ARG A 134 -13.68 -11.41 -5.63
N LYS A 135 -13.91 -10.36 -6.45
CA LYS A 135 -14.11 -10.48 -7.90
C LYS A 135 -12.81 -10.68 -8.68
N ALA A 136 -11.65 -10.43 -8.07
CA ALA A 136 -10.36 -10.59 -8.73
C ALA A 136 -9.98 -12.08 -8.85
N PRO A 137 -9.26 -12.47 -9.92
CA PRO A 137 -8.64 -13.79 -10.02
C PRO A 137 -7.70 -14.08 -8.86
N ASP A 138 -7.60 -15.35 -8.48
CA ASP A 138 -6.66 -15.77 -7.44
C ASP A 138 -5.22 -15.46 -7.86
N SER A 139 -4.52 -14.74 -6.99
CA SER A 139 -3.18 -14.21 -7.22
C SER A 139 -2.54 -13.82 -5.89
N ALA A 140 -1.22 -13.64 -5.89
CA ALA A 140 -0.49 -13.11 -4.73
C ALA A 140 -0.97 -11.69 -4.35
N ASP A 141 -1.37 -10.89 -5.34
CA ASP A 141 -1.95 -9.56 -5.16
C ASP A 141 -3.29 -9.63 -4.44
N LYS A 142 -4.21 -10.51 -4.88
CA LYS A 142 -5.48 -10.76 -4.20
C LYS A 142 -5.27 -11.21 -2.76
N ALA A 143 -4.38 -12.17 -2.55
CA ALA A 143 -4.04 -12.66 -1.21
C ALA A 143 -3.50 -11.54 -0.31
N SER A 144 -2.63 -10.66 -0.83
CA SER A 144 -2.09 -9.54 -0.06
C SER A 144 -3.19 -8.57 0.38
N VAL A 145 -4.13 -8.26 -0.51
CA VAL A 145 -5.27 -7.40 -0.17
C VAL A 145 -6.17 -8.07 0.87
N LEU A 146 -6.46 -9.37 0.75
CA LEU A 146 -7.25 -10.14 1.72
C LEU A 146 -6.57 -10.21 3.11
N ILE A 147 -5.24 -10.33 3.16
CA ILE A 147 -4.47 -10.22 4.41
C ILE A 147 -4.64 -8.82 5.02
N GLY A 148 -4.57 -7.76 4.20
CA GLY A 148 -4.81 -6.40 4.66
C GLY A 148 -6.23 -6.18 5.18
N LEU A 149 -7.24 -6.73 4.51
CA LEU A 149 -8.63 -6.73 4.99
C LEU A 149 -8.74 -7.42 6.34
N ALA A 150 -8.16 -8.61 6.50
CA ALA A 150 -8.13 -9.30 7.79
C ALA A 150 -7.44 -8.47 8.89
N ASN A 151 -6.33 -7.80 8.56
CA ASN A 151 -5.61 -6.93 9.49
C ASN A 151 -6.45 -5.74 9.98
N VAL A 152 -7.26 -5.17 9.08
CA VAL A 152 -8.12 -4.02 9.37
C VAL A 152 -9.37 -4.49 10.12
N TYR A 153 -10.06 -5.52 9.62
CA TYR A 153 -11.29 -6.03 10.23
C TYR A 153 -11.13 -6.52 11.65
N VAL A 154 -9.99 -7.08 12.04
CA VAL A 154 -9.83 -7.61 13.41
C VAL A 154 -10.01 -6.53 14.51
N ASP A 155 -9.88 -5.24 14.17
CA ASP A 155 -10.12 -4.14 15.13
C ASP A 155 -11.60 -3.88 15.44
N PHE A 156 -12.52 -4.23 14.53
CA PHE A 156 -13.94 -3.85 14.66
C PHE A 156 -14.93 -4.95 14.25
N ASN A 157 -14.51 -5.97 13.52
CA ASN A 157 -15.31 -7.13 13.13
C ASN A 157 -14.43 -8.40 12.95
N PRO A 158 -14.07 -9.08 14.05
CA PRO A 158 -13.18 -10.24 13.98
C PRO A 158 -13.72 -11.41 13.15
N SER A 159 -15.03 -11.62 13.11
CA SER A 159 -15.63 -12.68 12.29
C SER A 159 -15.34 -12.48 10.80
N PHE A 160 -15.46 -11.25 10.31
CA PHE A 160 -15.08 -10.92 8.94
C PHE A 160 -13.57 -11.07 8.76
N ALA A 161 -12.76 -10.68 9.74
CA ALA A 161 -11.31 -10.81 9.66
C ALA A 161 -10.86 -12.26 9.39
N PHE A 162 -11.46 -13.24 10.08
CA PHE A 162 -11.17 -14.65 9.83
C PHE A 162 -11.65 -15.14 8.47
N SER A 163 -12.81 -14.66 7.99
CA SER A 163 -13.27 -14.98 6.63
C SER A 163 -12.29 -14.48 5.58
N GLU A 164 -11.86 -13.22 5.69
CA GLU A 164 -10.90 -12.63 4.74
C GLU A 164 -9.54 -13.33 4.81
N PHE A 165 -9.07 -13.72 6.01
CA PHE A 165 -7.83 -14.47 6.16
C PHE A 165 -7.92 -15.88 5.55
N SER A 166 -9.06 -16.56 5.72
CA SER A 166 -9.30 -17.89 5.13
C SER A 166 -9.29 -17.80 3.60
N ASP A 167 -9.91 -16.78 3.03
CA ASP A 167 -9.91 -16.54 1.58
C ASP A 167 -8.52 -16.14 1.08
N ALA A 168 -7.71 -15.44 1.89
CA ALA A 168 -6.32 -15.16 1.58
C ALA A 168 -5.47 -16.43 1.47
N VAL A 169 -5.65 -17.38 2.40
CA VAL A 169 -4.96 -18.69 2.36
C VAL A 169 -5.30 -19.44 1.07
N LYS A 170 -6.57 -19.47 0.67
CA LYS A 170 -6.99 -20.07 -0.60
C LYS A 170 -6.31 -19.41 -1.79
N ALA A 171 -6.34 -18.07 -1.87
CA ALA A 171 -5.70 -17.33 -2.95
C ALA A 171 -4.19 -17.57 -3.02
N LEU A 172 -3.50 -17.68 -1.87
CA LEU A 172 -2.07 -18.03 -1.82
C LEU A 172 -1.81 -19.43 -2.36
N ASN A 173 -2.62 -20.41 -1.94
CA ASN A 173 -2.49 -21.79 -2.38
C ASN A 173 -2.69 -21.92 -3.90
N SER A 174 -3.64 -21.17 -4.47
CA SER A 174 -3.91 -21.11 -5.91
C SER A 174 -2.84 -20.37 -6.73
N SER A 175 -2.01 -19.52 -6.11
CA SER A 175 -1.09 -18.60 -6.83
C SER A 175 0.19 -19.23 -7.42
N GLY A 176 0.36 -20.56 -7.30
CA GLY A 176 1.52 -21.28 -7.83
C GLY A 176 2.78 -21.24 -6.94
N PRO A 177 3.92 -21.75 -7.41
CA PRO A 177 5.14 -21.94 -6.60
C PRO A 177 6.02 -20.69 -6.48
N HIS A 178 5.87 -19.68 -7.35
CA HIS A 178 6.66 -18.42 -7.28
C HIS A 178 5.96 -17.38 -6.41
N ARG A 179 5.78 -17.71 -5.13
CA ARG A 179 5.05 -16.86 -4.17
C ARG A 179 5.95 -15.74 -3.67
N GLN A 180 5.66 -14.50 -4.03
CA GLN A 180 6.18 -13.36 -3.28
C GLN A 180 5.53 -13.36 -1.89
N ILE A 181 6.33 -13.09 -0.85
CA ILE A 181 5.83 -12.96 0.52
C ILE A 181 4.80 -11.83 0.53
N PRO A 182 3.55 -12.09 0.96
CA PRO A 182 2.55 -11.05 1.10
C PRO A 182 3.05 -9.92 2.00
N GLY A 183 2.94 -8.68 1.52
CA GLY A 183 3.42 -7.50 2.23
C GLY A 183 4.51 -6.69 1.50
N MET A 184 5.08 -7.22 0.42
CA MET A 184 6.01 -6.48 -0.45
C MET A 184 5.32 -6.12 -1.78
N THR A 185 4.39 -5.17 -1.75
CA THR A 185 3.92 -4.58 -3.01
C THR A 185 4.96 -3.55 -3.46
N SER A 186 5.71 -3.85 -4.52
CA SER A 186 6.56 -2.84 -5.14
C SER A 186 5.83 -2.14 -6.29
N LEU A 187 5.96 -0.82 -6.32
CA LEU A 187 5.74 -0.01 -7.51
C LEU A 187 7.11 0.30 -8.11
N THR A 188 7.33 -0.17 -9.32
CA THR A 188 8.53 0.15 -10.08
C THR A 188 8.13 1.06 -11.25
N ILE A 189 8.78 2.21 -11.34
CA ILE A 189 8.67 3.15 -12.46
C ILE A 189 10.00 3.05 -13.21
N LYS A 190 9.94 2.59 -14.46
CA LYS A 190 11.10 2.55 -15.37
C LYS A 190 11.02 3.75 -16.30
N THR A 191 12.15 4.36 -16.61
CA THR A 191 12.21 5.48 -17.58
C THR A 191 13.02 5.08 -18.80
N SER A 192 12.88 5.83 -19.90
CA SER A 192 13.59 5.59 -21.16
C SER A 192 15.11 5.63 -21.04
N LYS A 193 15.64 6.29 -19.99
CA LYS A 193 17.07 6.37 -19.67
C LYS A 193 17.57 5.20 -18.79
N ASN A 194 16.83 4.10 -18.71
CA ASN A 194 17.10 2.95 -17.81
C ASN A 194 17.12 3.29 -16.31
N SER A 195 16.66 4.47 -15.89
CA SER A 195 16.46 4.74 -14.47
C SER A 195 15.29 3.90 -13.96
N THR A 196 15.47 3.32 -12.78
CA THR A 196 14.45 2.51 -12.12
C THR A 196 14.19 3.10 -10.74
N TYR A 197 12.94 3.48 -10.52
CA TYR A 197 12.46 4.02 -9.25
C TYR A 197 11.53 3.01 -8.61
N SER A 198 11.92 2.45 -7.47
CA SER A 198 11.12 1.44 -6.77
C SER A 198 10.65 1.97 -5.43
N ILE A 199 9.34 2.00 -5.23
CA ILE A 199 8.71 2.20 -3.93
C ILE A 199 8.17 0.86 -3.47
N SER A 200 8.51 0.45 -2.25
CA SER A 200 7.75 -0.54 -1.52
C SER A 200 7.03 0.25 -0.42
N PRO A 201 5.77 0.67 -0.61
CA PRO A 201 5.01 1.30 0.46
C PRO A 201 4.86 0.21 1.51
N GLY A 202 5.70 0.24 2.53
CA GLY A 202 5.59 -0.67 3.66
C GLY A 202 4.23 -0.43 4.27
N SER A 203 3.27 -1.30 3.98
CA SER A 203 1.94 -1.27 4.56
C SER A 203 1.92 -2.43 5.55
N PRO A 204 2.13 -2.19 6.86
CA PRO A 204 2.03 -3.22 7.88
C PRO A 204 0.72 -4.04 7.79
N GLU A 205 -0.32 -3.43 7.21
CA GLU A 205 -1.60 -4.03 6.86
C GLU A 205 -1.44 -5.35 6.09
N PHE A 206 -0.57 -5.37 5.06
CA PHE A 206 -0.40 -6.54 4.19
C PHE A 206 0.54 -7.60 4.76
N SER A 207 1.11 -7.37 5.96
CA SER A 207 2.03 -8.33 6.56
C SER A 207 1.27 -9.56 7.06
N LEU A 208 1.59 -10.73 6.49
CA LEU A 208 1.11 -12.01 6.99
C LEU A 208 1.41 -12.18 8.48
N ILE A 209 2.65 -11.88 8.89
CA ILE A 209 3.11 -12.02 10.27
C ILE A 209 2.31 -11.12 11.21
N ALA A 210 2.17 -9.83 10.88
CA ALA A 210 1.45 -8.89 11.73
C ALA A 210 -0.03 -9.27 11.85
N THR A 211 -0.64 -9.67 10.74
CA THR A 211 -2.05 -10.09 10.69
C THR A 211 -2.29 -11.36 11.50
N VAL A 212 -1.46 -12.37 11.32
CA VAL A 212 -1.57 -13.63 12.08
C VAL A 212 -1.38 -13.39 13.58
N ARG A 213 -0.40 -12.57 13.99
CA ARG A 213 -0.21 -12.18 15.40
C ARG A 213 -1.42 -11.47 15.99
N LYS A 214 -2.14 -10.71 15.16
CA LYS A 214 -3.31 -9.94 15.59
C LYS A 214 -4.51 -10.87 15.74
N LEU A 215 -4.76 -11.73 14.76
CA LEU A 215 -5.83 -12.74 14.80
C LEU A 215 -5.64 -13.74 15.94
N SER A 216 -4.40 -14.17 16.22
CA SER A 216 -4.12 -15.15 17.28
C SER A 216 -4.40 -14.60 18.68
N LYS A 217 -4.39 -13.27 18.87
CA LYS A 217 -4.82 -12.64 20.12
C LYS A 217 -6.33 -12.74 20.33
N THR A 218 -7.09 -12.85 19.24
CA THR A 218 -8.55 -13.00 19.27
C THR A 218 -8.95 -14.48 19.38
N ASP A 219 -8.44 -15.33 18.48
CA ASP A 219 -8.71 -16.77 18.48
C ASP A 219 -7.49 -17.53 17.95
N LEU A 220 -6.70 -18.08 18.86
CA LEU A 220 -5.50 -18.85 18.52
C LEU A 220 -5.83 -20.13 17.76
N GLY A 221 -6.92 -20.82 18.11
CA GLY A 221 -7.28 -22.11 17.51
C GLY A 221 -7.62 -21.96 16.04
N LEU A 222 -8.50 -21.00 15.72
CA LEU A 222 -8.88 -20.70 14.35
C LEU A 222 -7.73 -20.10 13.53
N THR A 223 -6.88 -19.28 14.16
CA THR A 223 -5.68 -18.75 13.52
C THR A 223 -4.69 -19.86 13.14
N LEU A 224 -4.42 -20.81 14.06
CA LEU A 224 -3.54 -21.95 13.79
C LEU A 224 -4.12 -22.89 12.73
N SER A 225 -5.44 -23.08 12.71
CA SER A 225 -6.12 -23.87 11.67
C SER A 225 -5.85 -23.27 10.29
N ASN A 226 -6.08 -21.97 10.12
CA ASN A 226 -5.80 -21.27 8.86
C ASN A 226 -4.31 -21.26 8.50
N ALA A 227 -3.42 -21.02 9.47
CA ALA A 227 -1.98 -21.05 9.23
C ALA A 227 -1.49 -22.42 8.73
N LYS A 228 -2.03 -23.52 9.27
CA LYS A 228 -1.70 -24.89 8.85
C LYS A 228 -2.21 -25.24 7.44
N ALA A 229 -3.26 -24.57 6.98
CA ALA A 229 -3.84 -24.76 5.66
C ALA A 229 -3.03 -24.10 4.53
N LEU A 230 -1.97 -23.35 4.83
CA LEU A 230 -1.03 -22.86 3.81
C LEU A 230 -0.22 -24.03 3.23
N ASP A 231 -0.24 -24.19 1.91
CA ASP A 231 0.47 -25.27 1.21
C ASP A 231 1.99 -25.05 1.19
N ASP A 232 2.41 -23.79 1.07
CA ASP A 232 3.81 -23.41 1.07
C ASP A 232 4.41 -23.66 2.47
N PRO A 233 5.41 -24.54 2.61
CA PRO A 233 5.97 -24.89 3.91
C PRO A 233 6.59 -23.69 4.65
N TYR A 234 7.17 -22.74 3.91
CA TYR A 234 7.79 -21.55 4.49
C TYR A 234 6.73 -20.58 5.03
N LEU A 235 5.72 -20.23 4.23
CA LEU A 235 4.62 -19.37 4.67
C LEU A 235 3.85 -19.98 5.85
N ARG A 236 3.60 -21.29 5.80
CA ARG A 236 2.99 -22.05 6.90
C ARG A 236 3.83 -21.96 8.17
N ALA A 237 5.13 -22.22 8.10
CA ALA A 237 6.01 -22.14 9.27
C ALA A 237 6.04 -20.73 9.85
N VAL A 238 6.18 -19.70 9.01
CA VAL A 238 6.15 -18.29 9.41
C VAL A 238 4.83 -17.93 10.09
N ALA A 239 3.69 -18.33 9.52
CA ALA A 239 2.38 -18.07 10.11
C ALA A 239 2.20 -18.79 11.46
N VAL A 240 2.58 -20.06 11.57
CA VAL A 240 2.50 -20.80 12.84
C VAL A 240 3.37 -20.15 13.91
N ILE A 241 4.62 -19.79 13.59
CA ILE A 241 5.52 -19.10 14.53
C ILE A 241 4.92 -17.74 14.95
N ALA A 242 4.36 -16.99 14.00
CA ALA A 242 3.71 -15.71 14.27
C ALA A 242 2.52 -15.88 15.25
N ALA A 243 1.67 -16.88 15.04
CA ALA A 243 0.52 -17.17 15.89
C ALA A 243 0.93 -17.57 17.32
N MET A 244 1.98 -18.39 17.46
CA MET A 244 2.49 -18.80 18.77
C MET A 244 3.22 -17.67 19.51
N GLY A 245 3.87 -16.76 18.77
CA GLY A 245 4.57 -15.61 19.34
C GLY A 245 3.69 -14.72 20.21
N SER A 246 2.40 -14.56 19.86
CA SER A 246 1.47 -13.76 20.68
C SER A 246 1.20 -14.36 22.07
N CYS A 247 1.31 -15.69 22.22
CA CYS A 247 1.13 -16.36 23.51
C CYS A 247 2.30 -16.06 24.46
N ALA A 248 3.52 -16.03 23.93
CA ALA A 248 4.72 -15.72 24.71
C ALA A 248 4.75 -14.23 25.15
N GLU A 249 4.23 -13.32 24.32
CA GLU A 249 4.07 -11.90 24.69
C GLU A 249 3.10 -11.72 25.86
N LYS A 250 1.96 -12.43 25.86
CA LYS A 250 0.93 -12.35 26.91
C LYS A 250 1.45 -12.79 28.29
N GLN A 251 2.39 -13.73 28.34
CA GLN A 251 3.01 -14.15 29.61
C GLN A 251 3.96 -13.10 30.21
N LYS A 252 4.62 -12.29 29.37
CA LYS A 252 5.55 -11.26 29.86
C LYS A 252 4.84 -10.04 30.45
N SER A 253 3.65 -9.70 29.98
CA SER A 253 2.86 -8.56 30.46
C SER A 253 2.08 -8.84 31.75
N SER A 254 2.13 -10.06 32.27
CA SER A 254 1.44 -10.48 33.51
C SER A 254 2.36 -10.55 34.73
N LYS A 255 3.58 -10.00 34.60
CA LYS A 255 4.54 -9.76 35.69
C LYS A 255 4.71 -8.26 35.85
#